data_AF-A0A3C0G7B3-F1
#
_entry.id   AF-A0A3C0G7B3-F1
#
_cell.length_a   1.000
_cell.length_b   1.000
_cell.length_c   1.000
_cell.angle_alpha   90.00
_cell.angle_beta   90.00
_cell.angle_gamma   90.00
#
_symmetry.space_group_name_H-M   'P 1'
#
loop_
_entity.id
_entity.type
_entity.pdbx_description
1 polymer ?
#
loop_
_entity_poly.entity_id
_entity_poly.type
_entity_poly.pdbx_seq_one_letter_code
_entity_poly.pdbx_strand_id
1 'polypeptide(L)'
;MKTIFVTFLFFFFYYTNNAQDSFNKLPQAANISCPILLVDEHIIAHKNIITSKEDIEDIAVIKDKPSRKAHFYNLTANGILFAKLKKKIPSKTQTQLNA
;
A
#
# COMPACT_ATOMS: atom_id res chain seq x y z
N MET A 1 -30.09 -0.65 -33.34
CA MET A 1 -30.01 0.50 -32.39
C MET A 1 -30.24 0.09 -30.94
N LYS A 2 -31.36 -0.57 -30.59
CA LYS A 2 -31.62 -1.01 -29.20
C LYS A 2 -30.54 -1.93 -28.61
N THR A 3 -30.02 -2.87 -29.40
CA THR A 3 -28.94 -3.79 -28.97
C THR A 3 -27.62 -3.08 -28.70
N ILE A 4 -27.25 -2.10 -29.52
CA ILE A 4 -26.01 -1.32 -29.34
C ILE A 4 -26.03 -0.54 -28.02
N PHE A 5 -27.17 0.08 -27.70
CA PHE A 5 -27.35 0.79 -26.44
C PHE A 5 -27.22 -0.13 -25.21
N VAL A 6 -27.76 -1.34 -25.29
CA VAL A 6 -27.64 -2.33 -24.21
C VAL A 6 -26.19 -2.76 -24.02
N THR A 7 -25.45 -2.99 -25.11
CA THR A 7 -24.02 -3.35 -25.04
C THR A 7 -23.18 -2.24 -24.40
N PHE A 8 -23.42 -0.98 -24.77
CA PHE A 8 -22.75 0.16 -24.13
C PHE A 8 -23.08 0.29 -22.64
N LEU A 9 -24.34 0.04 -22.26
CA LEU A 9 -24.77 0.04 -20.86
C LEU A 9 -24.00 -1.01 -20.05
N PHE A 10 -23.90 -2.25 -20.56
CA PHE A 10 -23.15 -3.32 -19.90
C PHE A 10 -21.65 -3.01 -19.80
N PHE A 11 -21.05 -2.42 -20.84
CA PHE A 11 -19.66 -1.97 -20.78
C PHE A 11 -19.46 -0.89 -19.72
N PHE A 12 -20.38 0.09 -19.63
CA PHE A 12 -20.30 1.15 -18.64
C PHE A 12 -20.39 0.60 -17.20
N PHE A 13 -21.32 -0.33 -16.95
CA PHE A 13 -21.43 -1.02 -15.66
C PHE A 13 -20.20 -1.87 -15.34
N TYR A 14 -19.56 -2.48 -16.35
CA TYR A 14 -18.33 -3.24 -16.16
C TYR A 14 -17.14 -2.34 -15.78
N TYR A 15 -17.03 -1.16 -16.40
CA TYR A 15 -15.98 -0.19 -16.09
C TYR A 15 -16.15 0.46 -14.71
N THR A 16 -17.39 0.72 -14.26
CA THR A 16 -17.62 1.30 -12.92
C THR A 16 -17.36 0.31 -11.79
N ASN A 17 -17.63 -0.99 -11.98
CA ASN A 17 -17.31 -2.02 -10.99
C ASN A 17 -15.81 -2.34 -10.92
N ASN A 18 -15.08 -2.14 -12.02
CA ASN A 18 -13.61 -2.29 -12.06
C ASN A 18 -12.86 -0.98 -11.80
N ALA A 19 -13.56 0.11 -11.48
CA ALA A 19 -12.95 1.30 -10.90
C ALA A 19 -12.53 0.95 -9.47
N GLN A 20 -11.43 0.20 -9.35
CA GLN A 20 -10.69 0.07 -8.11
C GLN A 20 -10.36 1.49 -7.67
N ASP A 21 -11.13 1.93 -6.69
CA ASP A 21 -10.91 3.06 -5.84
C ASP A 21 -9.41 3.33 -5.62
N SER A 22 -8.99 4.60 -5.69
CA SER A 22 -7.58 5.03 -5.69
C SER A 22 -6.84 4.71 -4.40
N PHE A 23 -6.48 3.45 -4.18
CA PHE A 23 -5.52 3.07 -3.15
C PHE A 23 -4.14 3.60 -3.55
N ASN A 24 -3.36 4.06 -2.58
CA ASN A 24 -1.95 4.33 -2.80
C ASN A 24 -1.28 3.00 -3.18
N LYS A 25 -0.89 2.89 -4.45
CA LYS A 25 -0.21 1.70 -4.97
C LYS A 25 1.18 1.67 -4.37
N LEU A 26 1.44 0.67 -3.53
CA LEU A 26 2.80 0.35 -3.14
C LEU A 26 3.55 -0.20 -4.36
N PRO A 27 4.86 0.07 -4.50
CA PRO A 27 5.67 -0.49 -5.58
C PRO A 27 5.50 -2.01 -5.57
N GLN A 28 5.32 -2.58 -6.76
CA GLN A 28 5.04 -4.00 -6.94
C GLN A 28 6.17 -4.81 -6.30
N ALA A 29 5.90 -5.39 -5.13
CA ALA A 29 6.85 -6.19 -4.40
C ALA A 29 7.08 -7.49 -5.18
N ALA A 30 8.10 -7.50 -6.04
CA ALA A 30 8.52 -8.69 -6.76
C ALA A 30 8.84 -9.81 -5.75
N ASN A 31 7.99 -10.85 -5.68
CA ASN A 31 8.22 -12.10 -4.94
C ASN A 31 8.81 -11.95 -3.53
N ILE A 32 8.33 -10.99 -2.75
CA ILE A 32 8.79 -10.77 -1.37
C ILE A 32 7.91 -11.60 -0.44
N SER A 33 8.43 -12.65 0.20
CA SER A 33 7.68 -13.50 1.16
C SER A 33 7.38 -12.85 2.51
N CYS A 34 7.80 -11.59 2.70
CA CYS A 34 7.59 -10.83 3.93
C CYS A 34 6.63 -9.64 3.73
N PRO A 35 5.97 -9.18 4.81
CA PRO A 35 5.15 -7.97 4.79
C PRO A 35 5.97 -6.75 4.35
N ILE A 36 5.31 -5.77 3.73
CA ILE A 36 5.94 -4.46 3.50
C ILE A 36 6.12 -3.75 4.84
N LEU A 37 7.32 -3.23 5.08
CA LEU A 37 7.61 -2.38 6.24
C LEU A 37 7.31 -0.92 5.90
N LEU A 38 6.37 -0.33 6.64
CA LEU A 38 6.11 1.10 6.68
C LEU A 38 6.62 1.68 7.99
N VAL A 39 7.49 2.68 7.91
CA VAL A 39 7.95 3.45 9.07
C VAL A 39 7.25 4.79 9.12
N ASP A 40 6.84 5.21 10.32
CA ASP A 40 6.15 6.48 10.58
C ASP A 40 4.98 6.71 9.61
N GLU A 41 4.26 5.62 9.31
CA GLU A 41 3.12 5.51 8.39
C GLU A 41 3.42 5.78 6.90
N HIS A 42 4.45 6.55 6.57
CA HIS A 42 4.63 7.12 5.22
C HIS A 42 5.93 6.68 4.52
N ILE A 43 6.86 6.06 5.24
CA ILE A 43 8.18 5.68 4.71
C ILE A 43 8.18 4.19 4.38
N ILE A 44 8.23 3.84 3.10
CA ILE A 44 8.48 2.45 2.69
C ILE A 44 9.96 2.15 2.97
N ALA A 45 10.22 1.24 3.89
CA ALA A 45 11.56 0.93 4.32
C ALA A 45 11.98 -0.51 4.00
N HIS A 46 13.28 -0.71 3.84
CA HIS A 46 13.84 -2.06 3.75
C HIS A 46 13.92 -2.69 5.14
N LYS A 47 13.74 -4.02 5.23
CA LYS A 47 13.75 -4.77 6.52
C LYS A 47 15.00 -4.52 7.38
N ASN A 48 16.13 -4.18 6.75
CA ASN A 48 17.41 -3.95 7.45
C ASN A 48 17.48 -2.60 8.17
N ILE A 49 16.47 -1.72 8.03
CA ILE A 49 16.47 -0.41 8.69
C ILE A 49 16.34 -0.52 10.21
N ILE A 50 15.71 -1.60 10.68
CA ILE A 50 15.58 -1.95 12.09
C ILE A 50 16.77 -2.85 12.43
N THR A 51 17.80 -2.24 13.02
CA THR A 51 19.03 -2.93 13.40
C THR A 51 18.95 -3.57 14.78
N SER A 52 18.12 -3.01 15.66
CA SER A 52 17.91 -3.54 17.00
C SER A 52 16.50 -3.29 17.51
N LYS A 53 16.05 -4.08 18.49
CA LYS A 53 14.70 -3.96 19.06
C LYS A 53 14.51 -2.66 19.85
N GLU A 54 15.58 -2.12 20.42
CA GLU A 54 15.53 -0.92 21.26
C GLU A 54 15.24 0.35 20.44
N ASP A 55 15.47 0.30 19.13
CA ASP A 55 15.17 1.39 18.20
C ASP A 55 13.66 1.56 17.93
N ILE A 56 12.87 0.57 18.31
CA ILE A 56 11.43 0.52 18.04
C ILE A 56 10.67 1.17 19.19
N GLU A 57 9.77 2.08 18.85
CA GLU A 57 8.82 2.69 19.77
C GLU A 57 7.51 1.90 19.79
N ASP A 58 6.99 1.55 18.61
CA ASP A 58 5.73 0.83 18.47
C ASP A 58 5.72 -0.05 17.20
N ILE A 59 4.93 -1.13 17.21
CA ILE A 59 4.72 -2.02 16.07
C ILE A 59 3.25 -2.36 15.94
N ALA A 60 2.68 -2.14 14.76
CA ALA A 60 1.36 -2.64 14.39
C ALA A 60 1.46 -3.51 13.14
N VAL A 61 0.68 -4.59 13.09
CA VAL A 61 0.69 -5.51 11.94
C VAL A 61 -0.71 -5.68 11.41
N ILE A 62 -0.88 -5.45 10.12
CA ILE A 62 -2.14 -5.68 9.41
C ILE A 62 -1.99 -6.95 8.59
N LYS A 63 -2.68 -8.00 9.03
CA LYS A 63 -2.73 -9.31 8.36
C LYS A 63 -3.98 -9.47 7.49
N ASP A 64 -5.05 -8.74 7.80
CA ASP A 64 -6.34 -8.82 7.12
C ASP A 64 -6.53 -7.71 6.10
N LYS A 65 -7.35 -7.97 5.07
CA LYS A 65 -7.74 -6.99 4.04
C LYS A 65 -8.35 -5.75 4.71
N PRO A 66 -7.66 -4.59 4.72
CA PRO A 66 -8.14 -3.42 5.42
C PRO A 66 -9.39 -2.91 4.73
N SER A 67 -10.36 -2.51 5.55
CA SER A 67 -11.46 -1.70 5.07
C SER A 67 -10.96 -0.27 4.83
N ARG A 68 -11.50 0.40 3.82
CA ARG A 68 -11.11 1.75 3.38
C ARG A 68 -11.21 2.83 4.46
N LYS A 69 -11.92 2.54 5.56
CA LYS A 69 -12.06 3.42 6.73
C LYS A 69 -10.79 3.49 7.59
N ALA A 70 -9.87 2.52 7.46
CA ALA A 70 -8.74 2.38 8.38
C ALA A 70 -7.37 2.57 7.71
N HIS A 71 -7.17 2.17 6.44
CA HIS A 71 -5.84 2.22 5.81
C HIS A 71 -5.86 2.54 4.30
N PHE A 72 -4.90 3.36 3.86
CA PHE A 72 -4.83 3.96 2.51
C PHE A 72 -4.05 3.12 1.47
N TYR A 73 -3.44 2.01 1.87
CA TYR A 73 -2.55 1.22 1.02
C TYR A 73 -3.25 -0.04 0.48
N ASN A 74 -2.99 -0.37 -0.79
CA ASN A 74 -3.41 -1.65 -1.35
C ASN A 74 -2.54 -2.76 -0.71
N LEU A 75 -3.15 -3.71 0.00
CA LEU A 75 -2.38 -4.77 0.64
C LEU A 75 -1.53 -5.53 -0.38
N THR A 76 -0.30 -5.81 0.01
CA THR A 76 0.48 -6.87 -0.63
C THR A 76 0.00 -8.23 -0.13
N ALA A 77 0.29 -9.29 -0.90
CA ALA A 77 -0.12 -10.65 -0.57
C ALA A 77 0.33 -11.11 0.84
N ASN A 78 1.34 -10.46 1.42
CA ASN A 78 1.94 -10.82 2.71
C ASN A 78 1.66 -9.81 3.84
N GLY A 79 0.77 -8.83 3.63
CA GLY A 79 0.40 -7.86 4.67
C GLY A 79 1.32 -6.64 4.77
N ILE A 80 1.04 -5.77 5.75
CA ILE A 80 1.83 -4.56 6.04
C ILE A 80 2.22 -4.55 7.51
N LEU A 81 3.49 -4.28 7.78
CA LEU A 81 4.03 -4.05 9.12
C LEU A 81 4.32 -2.56 9.28
N PHE A 82 3.67 -1.92 10.25
CA PHE A 82 3.92 -0.55 10.64
C PHE A 82 4.87 -0.56 11.82
N ALA A 83 5.96 0.20 11.71
CA ALA A 83 6.87 0.43 12.81
C ALA A 83 6.99 1.93 13.06
N LYS A 84 6.92 2.33 14.32
CA LYS A 84 7.34 3.65 14.75
C LYS A 84 8.72 3.52 15.36
N LEU A 85 9.69 4.28 14.87
CA LEU A 85 11.06 4.22 15.39
C LEU A 85 11.36 5.43 16.25
N LYS A 86 12.15 5.23 17.30
CA LYS A 86 12.62 6.32 18.17
C LYS A 86 13.53 7.31 17.44
N LYS A 87 14.19 6.85 16.37
CA LYS A 87 15.07 7.65 15.53
C LYS A 87 14.37 8.01 14.23
N LYS A 88 14.54 9.27 13.81
CA LYS A 88 14.07 9.73 12.50
C LYS A 88 14.92 9.09 11.40
N ILE A 89 14.26 8.49 10.41
CA ILE A 89 14.94 7.86 9.28
C ILE A 89 15.07 8.87 8.14
N PRO A 90 16.24 8.99 7.49
CA PRO A 90 16.34 9.70 6.23
C PRO A 90 15.48 9.00 5.15
N SER A 91 14.56 9.74 4.55
CA SER A 91 13.69 9.27 3.48
C SER A 91 13.68 10.26 2.32
N LYS A 92 13.46 9.77 1.10
CA LYS A 92 13.20 10.60 -0.08
C LYS A 92 11.79 10.38 -0.59
N THR A 93 11.15 11.43 -1.06
CA THR A 93 9.88 11.33 -1.79
C THR A 93 10.12 10.82 -3.21
N GLN A 94 9.09 10.31 -3.88
CA GLN A 94 9.20 9.88 -5.28
C GLN A 94 9.69 11.02 -6.19
N THR A 95 9.22 12.24 -5.95
CA THR A 95 9.67 13.44 -6.68
C THR A 95 11.17 13.67 -6.52
N GLN A 96 11.73 13.45 -5.32
CA GLN A 96 13.17 13.60 -5.06
C GLN A 96 14.03 12.47 -5.63
N LEU A 97 13.43 11.31 -5.95
CA LEU A 97 14.12 10.19 -6.62
C LEU A 97 14.09 10.33 -8.14
N ASN A 98 13.07 11.00 -8.68
CA ASN A 98 12.90 11.22 -10.12
C ASN A 98 13.60 12.51 -10.62
N ALA A 99 14.14 13.32 -9.71
CA ALA A 99 14.92 14.52 -10.01
C ALA A 99 16.39 14.16 -10.25
#